data_AF-A0A8H5AL46-F1
#
_entry.id   AF-A0A8H5AL46-F1
#
_cell.length_a   1.000
_cell.length_b   1.000
_cell.length_c   1.000
_cell.angle_alpha   90.00
_cell.angle_beta   90.00
_cell.angle_gamma   90.00
#
_symmetry.space_group_name_H-M   'P 1'
#
loop_
_entity.id
_entity.type
_entity.pdbx_description
1 polymer ?
#
loop_
_entity_poly.entity_id
_entity_poly.type
_entity_poly.pdbx_seq_one_letter_code
_entity_poly.pdbx_strand_id
1 'polypeptide(L)'
;MRNTLIFAGNSCPVLTGQICENLGMHPASAELTQFSNGETSVRILTSVREKDVFVVQSGSPSINDSIMELLIMISACKGGSANKVTAVLPYFPYSRQSKKKSHRGAITARMLANLLGVAGVKHVITVDLHASQMQGFFKCPVDNLHAEPILAKWIRHNVSNWREAVVVSKNAGGTKRVTSLADALKLNFGIVTTDRKRVSNMTASMIMRHFDHNVERQPTPLESNRPIPYRGPPASERAVESEATPKRQTPPPRSTRIVTNSQGSPTRVNSSARSVTPNAAEAADPNTTPPAGSPDGSADGDADYDDHKASE
;
A
#
# COMPACT_ATOMS: atom_id res chain seq x y z
N MET A 1 -19.74 -3.57 25.82
CA MET A 1 -19.13 -4.41 24.77
C MET A 1 -18.36 -5.57 25.41
N ARG A 2 -19.03 -6.59 25.96
CA ARG A 2 -18.35 -7.66 26.75
C ARG A 2 -17.62 -8.71 25.90
N ASN A 3 -17.73 -8.65 24.56
CA ASN A 3 -17.23 -9.68 23.65
C ASN A 3 -16.43 -9.10 22.46
N THR A 4 -15.82 -7.93 22.65
CA THR A 4 -15.10 -7.19 21.60
C THR A 4 -13.60 -7.14 21.92
N LEU A 5 -12.75 -7.34 20.91
CA LEU A 5 -11.31 -7.14 21.00
C LEU A 5 -10.83 -6.18 19.91
N ILE A 6 -9.87 -5.32 20.23
CA ILE A 6 -9.28 -4.36 19.30
C ILE A 6 -7.77 -4.56 19.31
N PHE A 7 -7.19 -5.00 18.20
CA PHE A 7 -5.75 -5.16 18.03
C PHE A 7 -5.16 -3.97 17.25
N ALA A 8 -4.01 -3.49 17.70
CA ALA A 8 -3.19 -2.55 16.95
C ALA A 8 -2.22 -3.31 16.05
N GLY A 9 -2.09 -2.90 14.79
CA GLY A 9 -0.91 -3.19 13.99
C GLY A 9 0.21 -2.18 14.24
N ASN A 10 1.44 -2.51 13.86
CA ASN A 10 2.64 -1.72 14.13
C ASN A 10 2.62 -0.29 13.56
N SER A 11 1.80 -0.01 12.54
CA SER A 11 1.65 1.35 11.98
C SER A 11 0.74 2.28 12.80
N CYS A 12 -0.10 1.73 13.69
CA CYS A 12 -1.19 2.47 14.34
C CYS A 12 -1.33 2.27 15.88
N PRO A 13 -0.26 2.07 16.68
CA PRO A 13 -0.41 1.82 18.11
C PRO A 13 -1.06 3.00 18.85
N VAL A 14 -0.61 4.23 18.60
CA VAL A 14 -1.13 5.45 19.25
C VAL A 14 -2.61 5.67 18.95
N LEU A 15 -3.00 5.57 17.67
CA LEU A 15 -4.40 5.73 17.26
C LEU A 15 -5.29 4.62 17.84
N THR A 16 -4.79 3.39 17.92
CA THR A 16 -5.55 2.27 18.52
C THR A 16 -5.73 2.48 20.02
N GLY A 17 -4.71 2.99 20.73
CA GLY A 17 -4.82 3.42 22.12
C GLY A 17 -5.94 4.43 22.32
N GLN A 18 -5.94 5.52 21.53
CA GLN A 18 -6.98 6.55 21.57
C GLN A 18 -8.38 6.02 21.24
N ILE A 19 -8.51 5.08 20.30
CA ILE A 19 -9.79 4.40 20.02
C ILE A 19 -10.26 3.61 21.24
N CYS A 20 -9.37 2.85 21.88
CA CYS A 20 -9.70 2.05 23.07
C CYS A 20 -10.05 2.93 24.28
N GLU A 21 -9.33 4.02 24.51
CA GLU A 21 -9.61 5.02 25.55
C GLU A 21 -11.03 5.59 25.41
N ASN A 22 -11.41 6.03 24.21
CA ASN A 22 -12.76 6.55 23.92
C ASN A 22 -13.87 5.49 24.08
N LEU A 23 -13.53 4.20 24.05
CA LEU A 23 -14.47 3.09 24.25
C LEU A 23 -14.45 2.54 25.69
N GLY A 24 -13.59 3.05 26.58
CA GLY A 24 -13.41 2.54 27.94
C GLY A 24 -12.80 1.14 27.98
N MET A 25 -11.87 0.83 27.07
CA MET A 25 -11.25 -0.48 26.89
C MET A 25 -9.73 -0.37 26.75
N HIS A 26 -9.03 -1.50 26.76
CA HIS A 26 -7.60 -1.58 26.41
C HIS A 26 -7.40 -2.37 25.10
N PRO A 27 -6.34 -2.07 24.32
CA PRO A 27 -5.96 -2.89 23.18
C PRO A 27 -5.70 -4.35 23.60
N ALA A 28 -6.13 -5.28 22.76
CA ALA A 28 -5.88 -6.71 22.93
C ALA A 28 -4.42 -7.05 22.61
N SER A 29 -3.84 -7.99 23.36
CA SER A 29 -2.41 -8.28 23.29
C SER A 29 -2.06 -9.17 22.08
N ALA A 30 -1.07 -8.72 21.30
CA ALA A 30 -0.45 -9.47 20.22
C ALA A 30 1.03 -9.10 20.11
N GLU A 31 1.87 -10.06 19.77
CA GLU A 31 3.26 -9.81 19.38
C GLU A 31 3.35 -9.71 17.85
N LEU A 32 3.98 -8.63 17.39
CA LEU A 32 4.20 -8.33 15.99
C LEU A 32 5.70 -8.12 15.78
N THR A 33 6.36 -9.07 15.13
CA THR A 33 7.83 -9.09 14.97
C THR A 33 8.20 -9.41 13.52
N GLN A 34 9.48 -9.28 13.19
CA GLN A 34 10.01 -9.61 11.88
C GLN A 34 11.21 -10.54 12.06
N PHE A 35 11.24 -11.64 11.29
CA PHE A 35 12.40 -12.52 11.24
C PHE A 35 13.56 -11.83 10.51
N SER A 36 14.79 -12.32 10.71
CA SER A 36 16.01 -11.73 10.13
C SER A 36 16.05 -11.74 8.60
N ASN A 37 15.22 -12.54 7.94
CA ASN A 37 15.04 -12.57 6.49
C ASN A 37 13.96 -11.59 5.97
N GLY A 38 13.29 -10.83 6.86
CA GLY A 38 12.24 -9.87 6.53
C GLY A 38 10.81 -10.43 6.57
N GLU A 39 10.60 -11.69 6.90
CA GLU A 39 9.24 -12.25 7.04
C GLU A 39 8.54 -11.75 8.32
N THR A 40 7.28 -11.32 8.19
CA THR A 40 6.46 -10.86 9.31
C THR A 40 5.95 -12.04 10.14
N SER A 41 6.14 -11.96 11.46
CA SER A 41 5.64 -12.92 12.44
C SER A 41 4.60 -12.27 13.35
N VAL A 42 3.47 -12.95 13.54
CA VAL A 42 2.33 -12.48 14.32
C VAL A 42 1.89 -13.57 15.30
N ARG A 43 1.79 -13.23 16.58
CA ARG A 43 1.26 -14.11 17.62
C ARG A 43 0.18 -13.40 18.42
N ILE A 44 -1.06 -13.86 18.29
CA ILE A 44 -2.20 -13.35 19.06
C ILE A 44 -2.13 -13.94 20.49
N LEU A 45 -2.03 -13.10 21.52
CA LEU A 45 -1.80 -13.51 22.91
C LEU A 45 -3.09 -13.59 23.75
N THR A 46 -4.25 -13.35 23.15
CA THR A 46 -5.55 -13.37 23.84
C THR A 46 -6.52 -14.24 23.04
N SER A 47 -7.30 -15.09 23.72
CA SER A 47 -8.32 -15.90 23.04
C SER A 47 -9.34 -15.00 22.31
N VAL A 48 -9.46 -15.22 21.01
CA VAL A 48 -10.39 -14.51 20.10
C VAL A 48 -11.66 -15.31 19.80
N ARG A 49 -11.77 -16.55 20.30
CA ARG A 49 -12.86 -17.48 19.98
C ARG A 49 -14.24 -16.89 20.33
N GLU A 50 -15.16 -16.96 19.38
CA GLU A 50 -16.50 -16.33 19.41
C GLU A 50 -16.53 -14.81 19.64
N LYS A 51 -15.40 -14.09 19.50
CA LYS A 51 -15.35 -12.63 19.73
C LYS A 51 -15.48 -11.82 18.45
N ASP A 52 -15.97 -10.60 18.61
CA ASP A 52 -15.95 -9.57 17.57
C ASP A 52 -14.59 -8.85 17.61
N VAL A 53 -13.77 -9.10 16.59
CA VAL A 53 -12.40 -8.61 16.50
C VAL A 53 -12.31 -7.43 15.53
N PHE A 54 -11.62 -6.38 15.96
CA PHE A 54 -11.25 -5.24 15.14
C PHE A 54 -9.72 -5.20 15.03
N VAL A 55 -9.18 -5.13 13.81
CA VAL A 55 -7.74 -4.99 13.56
C VAL A 55 -7.50 -3.61 12.95
N VAL A 56 -6.79 -2.74 13.68
CA VAL A 56 -6.51 -1.35 13.30
C VAL A 56 -5.13 -1.25 12.68
N GLN A 57 -5.06 -0.89 11.39
CA GLN A 57 -3.79 -0.79 10.66
C GLN A 57 -3.86 0.25 9.52
N SER A 58 -2.72 0.87 9.21
CA SER A 58 -2.49 1.77 8.08
C SER A 58 -1.33 1.26 7.21
N GLY A 59 -0.83 2.08 6.28
CA GLY A 59 0.21 1.73 5.32
C GLY A 59 1.51 2.52 5.47
N SER A 60 1.99 2.78 6.69
CA SER A 60 3.14 3.65 6.95
C SER A 60 3.93 3.20 8.19
N PRO A 61 5.27 3.20 8.20
CA PRO A 61 6.16 3.64 7.13
C PRO A 61 6.31 2.63 5.99
N SER A 62 6.34 1.32 6.26
CA SER A 62 6.49 0.27 5.24
C SER A 62 5.13 -0.30 4.81
N ILE A 63 4.61 0.24 3.71
CA ILE A 63 3.25 -0.06 3.23
C ILE A 63 2.99 -1.55 2.95
N ASN A 64 3.98 -2.28 2.44
CA ASN A 64 3.83 -3.70 2.10
C ASN A 64 3.84 -4.58 3.35
N ASP A 65 4.80 -4.35 4.25
CA ASP A 65 4.96 -5.12 5.48
C ASP A 65 3.73 -4.90 6.37
N SER A 66 3.23 -3.65 6.45
CA SER A 66 1.98 -3.33 7.17
C SER A 66 0.75 -4.05 6.59
N ILE A 67 0.71 -4.26 5.26
CA ILE A 67 -0.33 -5.06 4.59
C ILE A 67 -0.18 -6.54 4.90
N MET A 68 1.05 -7.07 4.88
CA MET A 68 1.30 -8.49 5.20
C MET A 68 0.96 -8.78 6.66
N GLU A 69 1.41 -7.93 7.58
CA GLU A 69 1.05 -7.97 9.00
C GLU A 69 -0.47 -7.99 9.21
N LEU A 70 -1.19 -7.07 8.56
CA LEU A 70 -2.66 -7.02 8.58
C LEU A 70 -3.29 -8.34 8.12
N LEU A 71 -2.87 -8.85 6.96
CA LEU A 71 -3.42 -10.09 6.39
C LEU A 71 -3.15 -11.29 7.30
N ILE A 72 -1.95 -11.36 7.91
CA ILE A 72 -1.58 -12.42 8.85
C ILE A 72 -2.38 -12.28 10.15
N MET A 73 -2.52 -11.08 10.72
CA MET A 73 -3.36 -10.83 11.92
C MET A 73 -4.83 -11.24 11.68
N ILE A 74 -5.42 -10.86 10.55
CA ILE A 74 -6.78 -11.25 10.17
C ILE A 74 -6.89 -12.78 10.03
N SER A 75 -5.93 -13.40 9.36
CA SER A 75 -5.89 -14.85 9.16
C SER A 75 -5.77 -15.61 10.48
N ALA A 76 -4.89 -15.14 11.39
CA ALA A 76 -4.73 -15.69 12.73
C ALA A 76 -6.02 -15.55 13.57
N CYS A 77 -6.69 -14.40 13.50
CA CYS A 77 -7.96 -14.19 14.21
C CYS A 77 -9.08 -15.10 13.67
N LYS A 78 -9.15 -15.28 12.35
CA LYS A 78 -10.10 -16.20 11.69
C LYS A 78 -9.80 -17.67 12.07
N GLY A 79 -8.54 -18.08 12.04
CA GLY A 79 -8.11 -19.42 12.47
C GLY A 79 -8.38 -19.68 13.95
N GLY A 80 -8.23 -18.65 14.79
CA GLY A 80 -8.63 -18.66 16.21
C GLY A 80 -10.14 -18.68 16.46
N SER A 81 -10.97 -18.87 15.43
CA SER A 81 -12.44 -18.92 15.53
C SER A 81 -13.09 -17.64 16.05
N ALA A 82 -12.59 -16.47 15.66
CA ALA A 82 -13.30 -15.20 15.89
C ALA A 82 -14.64 -15.18 15.15
N ASN A 83 -15.71 -14.76 15.84
CA ASN A 83 -17.07 -14.65 15.28
C ASN A 83 -17.09 -13.70 14.06
N LYS A 84 -16.43 -12.54 14.21
CA LYS A 84 -16.33 -11.52 13.16
C LYS A 84 -14.97 -10.86 13.20
N VAL A 85 -14.33 -10.69 12.03
CA VAL A 85 -13.11 -9.88 11.89
C VAL A 85 -13.42 -8.64 11.05
N THR A 86 -13.25 -7.46 11.65
CA THR A 86 -13.40 -6.14 11.04
C THR A 86 -12.03 -5.51 10.81
N ALA A 87 -11.71 -5.12 9.58
CA ALA A 87 -10.49 -4.38 9.29
C ALA A 87 -10.76 -2.87 9.40
N VAL A 88 -10.05 -2.19 10.29
CA VAL A 88 -10.14 -0.73 10.47
C VAL A 88 -8.91 -0.10 9.82
N LEU A 89 -9.13 0.60 8.71
CA LEU A 89 -8.10 1.09 7.79
C LEU A 89 -8.20 2.61 7.65
N PRO A 90 -7.65 3.41 8.59
CA PRO A 90 -7.74 4.88 8.58
C PRO A 90 -7.25 5.51 7.27
N TYR A 91 -6.23 4.89 6.66
CA TYR A 91 -5.85 5.15 5.28
C TYR A 91 -5.81 3.82 4.52
N PHE A 92 -6.67 3.65 3.51
CA PHE A 92 -6.66 2.45 2.69
C PHE A 92 -5.38 2.39 1.81
N PRO A 93 -4.52 1.37 1.98
CA PRO A 93 -3.29 1.26 1.19
C PRO A 93 -3.58 1.14 -0.30
N TYR A 94 -2.66 1.59 -1.15
CA TYR A 94 -2.81 1.58 -2.62
C TYR A 94 -4.05 2.32 -3.18
N SER A 95 -4.78 3.11 -2.38
CA SER A 95 -6.01 3.82 -2.79
C SER A 95 -5.86 4.67 -4.07
N ARG A 96 -4.68 5.28 -4.29
CA ARG A 96 -4.33 6.03 -5.52
C ARG A 96 -4.17 5.17 -6.79
N GLN A 97 -4.35 3.86 -6.68
CA GLN A 97 -4.32 2.85 -7.75
C GLN A 97 -5.68 2.13 -7.88
N SER A 98 -6.78 2.87 -7.66
CA SER A 98 -8.17 2.40 -7.78
C SER A 98 -8.69 2.28 -9.21
N LYS A 99 -7.92 2.67 -10.24
CA LYS A 99 -8.27 2.45 -11.66
C LYS A 99 -7.03 2.20 -12.50
N LYS A 100 -7.21 1.50 -13.63
CA LYS A 100 -6.15 1.33 -14.63
C LYS A 100 -5.72 2.70 -15.15
N LYS A 101 -4.41 2.98 -15.10
CA LYS A 101 -3.79 4.19 -15.67
C LYS A 101 -3.12 3.95 -17.02
N SER A 102 -3.00 2.68 -17.41
CA SER A 102 -2.42 2.20 -18.67
C SER A 102 -3.19 0.93 -19.07
N HIS A 103 -3.21 0.62 -20.38
CA HIS A 103 -3.89 -0.55 -20.94
C HIS A 103 -3.51 -1.86 -20.23
N ARG A 104 -2.21 -2.04 -19.93
CA ARG A 104 -1.64 -3.21 -19.23
C ARG A 104 -1.43 -2.97 -17.72
N GLY A 105 -2.12 -1.98 -17.14
CA GLY A 105 -2.01 -1.64 -15.72
C GLY A 105 -2.92 -2.48 -14.80
N ALA A 106 -2.47 -2.68 -13.56
CA ALA A 106 -3.26 -3.30 -12.49
C ALA A 106 -4.26 -2.32 -11.82
N ILE A 107 -5.21 -2.87 -11.07
CA ILE A 107 -6.05 -2.14 -10.12
C ILE A 107 -5.71 -2.63 -8.70
N THR A 108 -4.57 -2.16 -8.18
CA THR A 108 -3.95 -2.69 -6.96
C THR A 108 -4.85 -2.53 -5.72
N ALA A 109 -5.67 -1.48 -5.67
CA ALA A 109 -6.66 -1.33 -4.60
C ALA A 109 -7.72 -2.45 -4.59
N ARG A 110 -8.16 -2.93 -5.77
CA ARG A 110 -9.10 -4.05 -5.90
C ARG A 110 -8.42 -5.38 -5.57
N MET A 111 -7.14 -5.53 -5.94
CA MET A 111 -6.33 -6.68 -5.52
C MET A 111 -6.25 -6.77 -4.00
N LEU A 112 -5.97 -5.65 -3.31
CA LEU A 112 -5.92 -5.61 -1.85
C LEU A 112 -7.28 -5.91 -1.19
N ALA A 113 -8.38 -5.34 -1.73
CA ALA A 113 -9.73 -5.68 -1.26
C ALA A 113 -10.05 -7.18 -1.39
N ASN A 114 -9.62 -7.82 -2.48
CA ASN A 114 -9.74 -9.27 -2.65
C ASN A 114 -8.90 -10.03 -1.60
N LEU A 115 -7.65 -9.62 -1.37
CA LEU A 115 -6.77 -10.27 -0.38
C LEU A 115 -7.34 -10.20 1.04
N LEU A 116 -7.90 -9.06 1.44
CA LEU A 116 -8.60 -8.91 2.73
C LEU A 116 -9.80 -9.86 2.85
N GLY A 117 -10.59 -9.99 1.78
CA GLY A 117 -11.70 -10.94 1.71
C GLY A 117 -11.26 -12.41 1.82
N VAL A 118 -10.12 -12.78 1.23
CA VAL A 118 -9.53 -14.13 1.34
C VAL A 118 -9.02 -14.37 2.77
N ALA A 119 -8.27 -13.42 3.34
CA ALA A 119 -7.69 -13.50 4.67
C ALA A 119 -8.77 -13.72 5.75
N GLY A 120 -9.95 -13.11 5.62
CA GLY A 120 -11.08 -13.37 6.52
C GLY A 120 -12.00 -12.20 6.82
N VAL A 121 -11.77 -11.02 6.25
CA VAL A 121 -12.50 -9.81 6.63
C VAL A 121 -14.00 -9.94 6.34
N LYS A 122 -14.82 -9.69 7.37
CA LYS A 122 -16.29 -9.67 7.30
C LYS A 122 -16.86 -8.25 7.28
N HIS A 123 -16.06 -7.23 7.60
CA HIS A 123 -16.45 -5.82 7.57
C HIS A 123 -15.21 -4.93 7.41
N VAL A 124 -15.30 -3.82 6.67
CA VAL A 124 -14.22 -2.83 6.58
C VAL A 124 -14.71 -1.48 7.08
N ILE A 125 -13.93 -0.83 7.94
CA ILE A 125 -14.12 0.58 8.33
C ILE A 125 -12.92 1.36 7.79
N THR A 126 -13.15 2.49 7.12
CA THR A 126 -12.07 3.29 6.53
C THR A 126 -12.45 4.78 6.48
N VAL A 127 -11.50 5.67 6.19
CA VAL A 127 -11.74 7.12 6.13
C VAL A 127 -11.38 7.65 4.74
N ASP A 128 -12.30 8.41 4.14
CA ASP A 128 -12.13 9.16 2.89
C ASP A 128 -11.38 8.43 1.77
N LEU A 129 -11.94 7.30 1.33
CA LEU A 129 -11.47 6.54 0.17
C LEU A 129 -11.17 7.46 -1.03
N HIS A 130 -10.02 7.24 -1.69
CA HIS A 130 -9.56 8.06 -2.81
C HIS A 130 -10.57 8.20 -3.96
N ALA A 131 -11.42 7.19 -4.15
CA ALA A 131 -12.59 7.24 -4.99
C ALA A 131 -13.71 6.43 -4.31
N SER A 132 -14.92 6.98 -4.20
CA SER A 132 -16.03 6.32 -3.48
C SER A 132 -16.42 4.96 -4.09
N GLN A 133 -16.21 4.78 -5.39
CA GLN A 133 -16.44 3.51 -6.10
C GLN A 133 -15.58 2.35 -5.56
N MET A 134 -14.52 2.63 -4.79
CA MET A 134 -13.70 1.60 -4.14
C MET A 134 -14.48 0.75 -3.14
N GLN A 135 -15.60 1.23 -2.59
CA GLN A 135 -16.49 0.42 -1.74
C GLN A 135 -16.97 -0.84 -2.49
N GLY A 136 -17.26 -0.71 -3.80
CA GLY A 136 -17.65 -1.83 -4.66
C GLY A 136 -16.51 -2.80 -5.05
N PHE A 137 -15.31 -2.65 -4.46
CA PHE A 137 -14.24 -3.66 -4.60
C PHE A 137 -14.33 -4.76 -3.54
N PHE A 138 -15.05 -4.52 -2.44
CA PHE A 138 -15.19 -5.47 -1.35
C PHE A 138 -16.43 -6.34 -1.53
N LYS A 139 -16.36 -7.58 -1.04
CA LYS A 139 -17.51 -8.50 -0.98
C LYS A 139 -18.29 -8.41 0.33
N CYS A 140 -17.76 -7.66 1.30
CA CYS A 140 -18.35 -7.40 2.60
C CYS A 140 -18.78 -5.91 2.69
N PRO A 141 -19.59 -5.52 3.70
CA PRO A 141 -19.93 -4.12 3.92
C PRO A 141 -18.68 -3.25 4.14
N VAL A 142 -18.79 -1.96 3.83
CA VAL A 142 -17.71 -0.98 3.96
C VAL A 142 -18.25 0.33 4.53
N ASP A 143 -17.91 0.62 5.79
CA ASP A 143 -18.15 1.92 6.40
C ASP A 143 -17.03 2.89 5.98
N ASN A 144 -17.28 3.67 4.93
CA ASN A 144 -16.41 4.77 4.54
C ASN A 144 -16.80 6.05 5.30
N LEU A 145 -16.10 6.32 6.39
CA LEU A 145 -16.24 7.53 7.18
C LEU A 145 -15.68 8.75 6.44
N HIS A 146 -16.19 9.94 6.79
CA HIS A 146 -15.83 11.20 6.16
C HIS A 146 -15.30 12.19 7.20
N ALA A 147 -14.08 12.73 6.96
CA ALA A 147 -13.51 13.78 7.81
C ALA A 147 -14.09 15.17 7.51
N GLU A 148 -14.84 15.33 6.42
CA GLU A 148 -15.38 16.62 5.95
C GLU A 148 -16.12 17.43 7.05
N PRO A 149 -17.03 16.86 7.88
CA PRO A 149 -17.68 17.62 8.95
C PRO A 149 -16.70 18.11 10.02
N ILE A 150 -15.69 17.30 10.35
CA ILE A 150 -14.65 17.64 11.34
C ILE A 150 -13.74 18.73 10.79
N LEU A 151 -13.35 18.64 9.51
CA LEU A 151 -12.55 19.66 8.82
C LEU A 151 -13.31 20.98 8.68
N ALA A 152 -14.60 20.93 8.31
CA ALA A 152 -15.46 22.11 8.23
C ALA A 152 -15.59 22.79 9.61
N LYS A 153 -15.79 22.02 10.68
CA LYS A 153 -15.77 22.55 12.06
C LYS A 153 -14.40 23.16 12.39
N TRP A 154 -13.30 22.47 12.10
CA TRP A 154 -11.96 22.97 12.39
C TRP A 154 -11.70 24.31 11.68
N ILE A 155 -12.04 24.44 10.39
CA ILE A 155 -11.90 25.68 9.61
C ILE A 155 -12.66 26.83 10.28
N ARG A 156 -13.93 26.61 10.66
CA ARG A 156 -14.77 27.66 11.30
C ARG A 156 -14.20 28.19 12.62
N HIS A 157 -13.45 27.37 13.35
CA HIS A 157 -12.89 27.70 14.66
C HIS A 157 -11.44 28.21 14.62
N ASN A 158 -10.65 27.85 13.59
CA ASN A 158 -9.20 28.08 13.57
C ASN A 158 -8.73 29.00 12.42
N VAL A 159 -9.57 29.24 11.41
CA VAL A 159 -9.22 30.12 10.28
C VAL A 159 -9.90 31.47 10.46
N SER A 160 -9.11 32.51 10.70
CA SER A 160 -9.57 33.91 10.70
C SER A 160 -10.17 34.27 9.35
N ASN A 161 -11.27 35.03 9.35
CA ASN A 161 -12.01 35.44 8.15
C ASN A 161 -12.40 34.29 7.21
N TRP A 162 -12.63 33.08 7.72
CA TRP A 162 -12.97 31.91 6.89
C TRP A 162 -14.18 32.13 5.97
N ARG A 163 -15.10 33.04 6.31
CA ARG A 163 -16.27 33.45 5.50
C ARG A 163 -15.90 34.13 4.17
N GLU A 164 -14.69 34.69 4.07
CA GLU A 164 -14.13 35.32 2.87
C GLU A 164 -13.20 34.35 2.10
N ALA A 165 -12.94 33.16 2.64
CA ALA A 165 -12.02 32.20 2.05
C ALA A 165 -12.60 31.51 0.81
N VAL A 166 -11.70 31.02 -0.05
CA VAL A 166 -12.04 30.21 -1.24
C VAL A 166 -11.45 28.82 -1.07
N VAL A 167 -12.28 27.78 -1.23
CA VAL A 167 -11.82 26.39 -1.15
C VAL A 167 -11.21 25.99 -2.51
N VAL A 168 -9.91 25.66 -2.56
CA VAL A 168 -9.21 25.44 -3.85
C VAL A 168 -8.81 23.98 -4.05
N SER A 169 -9.16 23.41 -5.21
CA SER A 169 -8.69 22.10 -5.65
C SER A 169 -7.40 22.18 -6.46
N LYS A 170 -6.38 21.42 -6.07
CA LYS A 170 -5.09 21.30 -6.79
C LYS A 170 -5.19 20.63 -8.17
N ASN A 171 -6.29 19.92 -8.46
CA ASN A 171 -6.53 19.29 -9.77
C ASN A 171 -8.02 18.94 -9.96
N ALA A 172 -8.43 18.67 -11.20
CA ALA A 172 -9.81 18.27 -11.53
C ALA A 172 -10.29 16.96 -10.83
N GLY A 173 -9.38 16.12 -10.32
CA GLY A 173 -9.74 14.93 -9.54
C GLY A 173 -10.20 15.25 -8.12
N GLY A 174 -9.84 16.41 -7.58
CA GLY A 174 -10.25 16.87 -6.24
C GLY A 174 -11.57 17.63 -6.21
N THR A 175 -12.15 17.99 -7.37
CA THR A 175 -13.30 18.90 -7.49
C THR A 175 -14.45 18.53 -6.56
N LYS A 176 -14.93 17.28 -6.58
CA LYS A 176 -16.07 16.86 -5.74
C LYS A 176 -15.87 17.08 -4.23
N ARG A 177 -14.65 16.91 -3.73
CA ARG A 177 -14.32 17.14 -2.30
C ARG A 177 -14.34 18.62 -1.96
N VAL A 178 -13.83 19.44 -2.88
CA VAL A 178 -13.73 20.89 -2.72
C VAL A 178 -15.09 21.56 -2.86
N THR A 179 -15.95 21.11 -3.79
CA THR A 179 -17.32 21.59 -3.89
C THR A 179 -18.13 21.22 -2.66
N SER A 180 -18.08 19.96 -2.20
CA SER A 180 -18.81 19.52 -0.99
C SER A 180 -18.43 20.34 0.25
N LEU A 181 -17.13 20.53 0.50
CA LEU A 181 -16.65 21.36 1.61
C LEU A 181 -17.05 22.84 1.46
N ALA A 182 -17.03 23.38 0.24
CA ALA A 182 -17.50 24.74 -0.03
C ALA A 182 -19.01 24.89 0.19
N ASP A 183 -19.82 23.91 -0.22
CA ASP A 183 -21.26 23.86 -0.03
C ASP A 183 -21.64 23.74 1.47
N ALA A 184 -20.84 23.00 2.25
CA ALA A 184 -20.98 22.84 3.70
C ALA A 184 -20.57 24.12 4.49
N LEU A 185 -19.65 24.91 3.94
CA LEU A 185 -19.20 26.17 4.52
C LEU A 185 -19.93 27.41 3.96
N LYS A 186 -20.65 27.29 2.84
CA LYS A 186 -21.22 28.41 2.05
C LYS A 186 -20.13 29.37 1.56
N LEU A 187 -19.07 28.81 0.99
CA LEU A 187 -17.94 29.54 0.40
C LEU A 187 -17.87 29.36 -1.11
N ASN A 188 -17.12 30.25 -1.76
CA ASN A 188 -16.71 30.06 -3.14
C ASN A 188 -15.65 28.96 -3.24
N PHE A 189 -15.53 28.33 -4.42
CA PHE A 189 -14.48 27.36 -4.70
C PHE A 189 -13.73 27.65 -6.01
N GLY A 190 -12.47 27.18 -6.07
CA GLY A 190 -11.61 27.29 -7.25
C GLY A 190 -11.02 25.93 -7.64
N ILE A 191 -10.69 25.76 -8.93
CA ILE A 191 -10.03 24.55 -9.44
C ILE A 191 -8.80 24.97 -10.23
N VAL A 192 -7.63 24.48 -9.81
CA VAL A 192 -6.37 24.63 -10.55
C VAL A 192 -6.19 23.42 -11.47
N THR A 193 -5.92 23.66 -12.75
CA THR A 193 -5.60 22.60 -13.73
C THR A 193 -4.28 22.90 -14.42
N THR A 194 -3.29 22.00 -14.26
CA THR A 194 -2.02 22.07 -15.00
C THR A 194 -2.09 21.18 -16.24
N ASP A 195 -2.02 21.76 -17.43
CA ASP A 195 -1.93 20.99 -18.67
C ASP A 195 -0.51 20.43 -18.86
N ARG A 196 -0.37 19.12 -18.65
CA ARG A 196 0.90 18.41 -18.81
C ARG A 196 1.28 18.18 -20.28
N LYS A 197 0.36 18.38 -21.24
CA LYS A 197 0.67 18.24 -22.67
C LYS A 197 1.63 19.32 -23.17
N ARG A 198 1.65 20.50 -22.54
CA ARG A 198 2.55 21.61 -22.89
C ARG A 198 4.05 21.30 -22.77
N VAL A 199 4.42 20.19 -22.12
CA VAL A 199 5.84 19.77 -21.93
C VAL A 199 6.32 18.86 -23.07
N SER A 200 5.47 18.47 -24.02
CA SER A 200 5.87 17.70 -25.20
C SER A 200 5.45 18.41 -26.48
N ASN A 201 6.45 18.97 -27.15
CA ASN A 201 6.41 19.58 -28.48
C ASN A 201 5.55 20.84 -28.61
N MET A 202 6.23 21.98 -28.68
CA MET A 202 5.67 23.29 -29.04
C MET A 202 5.36 23.35 -30.55
N THR A 203 4.44 22.53 -31.03
CA THR A 203 3.72 22.87 -32.27
C THR A 203 2.78 24.02 -31.93
N ALA A 204 3.25 25.24 -32.16
CA ALA A 204 2.41 26.44 -32.13
C ALA A 204 1.12 26.15 -32.92
N SER A 205 -0.03 26.34 -32.29
CA SER A 205 -1.30 25.97 -32.92
C SER A 205 -1.45 26.71 -34.25
N MET A 206 -2.06 26.06 -35.26
CA MET A 206 -2.26 26.69 -36.58
C MET A 206 -3.06 28.01 -36.49
N ILE A 207 -3.88 28.15 -35.44
CA ILE A 207 -4.58 29.38 -35.08
C ILE A 207 -3.59 30.52 -34.81
N MET A 208 -2.52 30.28 -34.07
CA MET A 208 -1.52 31.30 -33.72
C MET A 208 -0.77 31.80 -34.95
N ARG A 209 -0.45 30.90 -35.90
CA ARG A 209 0.18 31.25 -37.19
C ARG A 209 -0.68 32.15 -38.08
N HIS A 210 -2.00 32.16 -37.92
CA HIS A 210 -2.88 33.08 -38.66
C HIS A 210 -2.90 34.50 -38.08
N PHE A 211 -2.55 34.69 -36.81
CA PHE A 211 -2.44 36.04 -36.22
C PHE A 211 -1.13 36.74 -36.61
N ASP A 212 -0.02 36.00 -36.76
CA ASP A 212 1.29 36.54 -37.15
C ASP A 212 1.35 37.10 -38.60
N HIS A 213 0.32 36.87 -39.43
CA HIS A 213 0.23 37.41 -40.79
C HIS A 213 -0.45 38.78 -40.91
N ASN A 214 -0.99 39.32 -39.81
CA ASN A 214 -1.60 40.66 -39.78
C ASN A 214 -0.75 41.73 -39.07
N VAL A 215 0.52 41.44 -38.78
CA VAL A 215 1.49 42.47 -38.35
C VAL A 215 2.16 43.05 -39.59
N GLU A 216 2.09 44.36 -39.74
CA GLU A 216 2.45 45.12 -40.93
C GLU A 216 3.89 44.82 -41.42
N ARG A 217 4.01 44.44 -42.69
CA ARG A 217 5.29 44.58 -43.40
C ARG A 217 5.45 46.04 -43.80
N GLN A 218 6.37 46.77 -43.17
CA GLN A 218 6.85 48.02 -43.73
C GLN A 218 7.45 47.77 -45.12
N PRO A 219 7.16 48.61 -46.13
CA PRO A 219 7.77 48.48 -47.45
C PRO A 219 9.25 48.87 -47.40
N THR A 220 10.13 47.93 -47.74
CA THR A 220 11.55 48.21 -47.98
C THR A 220 11.71 49.10 -49.22
N PRO A 221 12.59 50.12 -49.21
CA PRO A 221 12.86 50.93 -50.39
C PRO A 221 13.39 50.10 -51.56
N LEU A 222 13.06 50.51 -52.79
CA LEU A 222 13.57 49.91 -54.02
C LEU A 222 15.06 50.27 -54.21
N GLU A 223 15.97 49.33 -53.96
CA GLU A 223 17.35 49.42 -54.48
C GLU A 223 17.41 48.95 -55.93
N SER A 224 17.82 49.86 -56.81
CA SER A 224 18.01 49.61 -58.24
C SER A 224 19.34 48.92 -58.54
N ASN A 225 19.33 48.02 -59.53
CA ASN A 225 20.48 47.53 -60.29
C ASN A 225 21.68 46.92 -59.52
N ARG A 226 21.67 45.58 -59.41
CA ARG A 226 22.89 44.77 -59.59
C ARG A 226 22.60 43.58 -60.53
N PRO A 227 23.49 43.27 -61.50
CA PRO A 227 23.27 42.18 -62.45
C PRO A 227 23.44 40.80 -61.80
N ILE A 228 22.64 39.83 -62.25
CA ILE A 228 22.64 38.45 -61.76
C ILE A 228 23.72 37.63 -62.51
N PRO A 229 24.68 36.98 -61.81
CA PRO A 229 25.59 36.04 -62.46
C PRO A 229 24.88 34.75 -62.89
N TYR A 230 25.11 34.34 -64.13
CA TYR A 230 24.47 33.19 -64.78
C TYR A 230 24.94 31.84 -64.17
N ARG A 231 24.03 30.86 -64.02
CA ARG A 231 24.35 29.52 -63.52
C ARG A 231 24.46 28.53 -64.68
N GLY A 232 25.67 28.02 -64.95
CA GLY A 232 25.91 27.01 -65.98
C GLY A 232 25.43 25.59 -65.60
N PRO A 233 25.26 24.68 -66.58
CA PRO A 233 24.86 23.28 -66.37
C PRO A 233 26.00 22.40 -65.81
N PRO A 234 25.70 21.20 -65.29
CA PRO A 234 26.65 20.42 -64.49
C PRO A 234 27.62 19.56 -65.31
N ALA A 235 28.79 19.28 -64.73
CA ALA A 235 29.77 18.29 -65.20
C ALA A 235 30.00 17.18 -64.15
N SER A 236 30.65 16.09 -64.56
CA SER A 236 30.43 14.72 -64.07
C SER A 236 31.45 14.15 -63.07
N GLU A 237 30.93 13.24 -62.23
CA GLU A 237 31.55 12.01 -61.68
C GLU A 237 32.80 12.02 -60.74
N ARG A 238 32.53 11.46 -59.54
CA ARG A 238 33.28 10.42 -58.78
C ARG A 238 34.53 10.73 -57.92
N ALA A 239 34.33 10.39 -56.63
CA ALA A 239 35.18 9.60 -55.72
C ALA A 239 36.57 10.11 -55.29
N VAL A 240 36.76 10.31 -53.97
CA VAL A 240 37.63 9.49 -53.08
C VAL A 240 37.02 9.51 -51.66
N GLU A 241 37.12 8.43 -50.89
CA GLU A 241 36.61 8.29 -49.51
C GLU A 241 37.62 7.53 -48.62
N SER A 242 37.67 7.66 -47.29
CA SER A 242 37.18 8.70 -46.35
C SER A 242 37.76 8.43 -44.94
N GLU A 243 37.81 9.42 -44.01
CA GLU A 243 38.21 9.15 -42.62
C GLU A 243 37.51 10.06 -41.58
N ALA A 244 36.88 9.46 -40.56
CA ALA A 244 36.38 10.17 -39.37
C ALA A 244 36.36 9.26 -38.14
N THR A 245 37.22 9.55 -37.16
CA THR A 245 37.42 8.74 -35.94
C THR A 245 36.29 8.96 -34.91
N PRO A 246 35.62 7.91 -34.39
CA PRO A 246 34.59 8.08 -33.37
C PRO A 246 35.17 8.12 -31.94
N LYS A 247 34.75 9.12 -31.14
CA LYS A 247 35.08 9.18 -29.70
C LYS A 247 34.31 8.12 -28.92
N ARG A 248 35.03 7.40 -28.05
CA ARG A 248 34.56 6.30 -27.19
C ARG A 248 33.60 6.81 -26.10
N GLN A 249 32.40 6.22 -26.02
CA GLN A 249 31.55 6.28 -24.82
C GLN A 249 31.40 4.87 -24.24
N THR A 250 31.49 4.75 -22.91
CA THR A 250 31.38 3.48 -22.18
C THR A 250 29.92 3.14 -21.84
N PRO A 251 29.43 1.93 -22.14
CA PRO A 251 28.10 1.48 -21.74
C PRO A 251 28.06 0.94 -20.30
N PRO A 252 26.91 1.00 -19.61
CA PRO A 252 26.73 0.39 -18.28
C PRO A 252 26.62 -1.15 -18.35
N PRO A 253 26.91 -1.87 -17.25
CA PRO A 253 27.00 -3.33 -17.26
C PRO A 253 25.64 -4.02 -17.47
N ARG A 254 25.68 -5.12 -18.23
CA ARG A 254 24.51 -5.90 -18.67
C ARG A 254 24.36 -7.13 -17.76
N SER A 255 23.26 -7.23 -17.02
CA SER A 255 22.95 -8.42 -16.21
C SER A 255 22.80 -9.65 -17.12
N THR A 256 23.59 -10.69 -16.86
CA THR A 256 23.52 -11.97 -17.57
C THR A 256 22.31 -12.77 -17.11
N ARG A 257 21.43 -13.15 -18.05
CA ARG A 257 20.48 -14.24 -17.86
C ARG A 257 21.23 -15.55 -17.98
N ILE A 258 21.06 -16.45 -17.01
CA ILE A 258 21.32 -17.88 -17.18
C ILE A 258 19.96 -18.57 -17.25
N VAL A 259 19.78 -19.42 -18.25
CA VAL A 259 18.66 -20.34 -18.40
C VAL A 259 19.23 -21.73 -18.54
N THR A 260 18.89 -22.63 -17.63
CA THR A 260 19.07 -24.08 -17.77
C THR A 260 17.86 -24.78 -17.17
N ASN A 261 17.47 -25.90 -17.77
CA ASN A 261 16.35 -26.74 -17.35
C ASN A 261 16.84 -28.15 -16.98
N SER A 262 15.95 -28.88 -16.29
CA SER A 262 15.87 -30.35 -16.14
C SER A 262 16.96 -31.12 -15.36
N GLN A 263 16.47 -31.72 -14.27
CA GLN A 263 16.85 -32.98 -13.62
C GLN A 263 18.24 -33.16 -12.97
N GLY A 264 18.23 -33.81 -11.80
CA GLY A 264 19.40 -34.39 -11.15
C GLY A 264 19.53 -34.01 -9.67
N SER A 265 19.03 -34.87 -8.76
CA SER A 265 19.53 -34.91 -7.38
C SER A 265 20.98 -35.41 -7.38
N PRO A 266 21.81 -34.98 -6.42
CA PRO A 266 22.34 -36.00 -5.51
C PRO A 266 22.50 -35.58 -4.05
N THR A 267 22.78 -36.61 -3.25
CA THR A 267 22.89 -36.66 -1.79
C THR A 267 24.09 -35.96 -1.16
N ARG A 268 23.86 -35.55 0.10
CA ARG A 268 24.80 -35.33 1.21
C ARG A 268 26.18 -36.01 1.08
N VAL A 269 27.24 -35.25 1.38
CA VAL A 269 28.55 -35.76 1.81
C VAL A 269 28.95 -35.06 3.11
N ASN A 270 29.22 -35.84 4.16
CA ASN A 270 29.91 -35.36 5.36
C ASN A 270 31.41 -35.22 5.06
N SER A 271 32.07 -34.19 5.58
CA SER A 271 33.51 -34.26 5.88
C SER A 271 33.77 -33.71 7.28
N SER A 272 34.56 -34.45 8.04
CA SER A 272 34.82 -34.21 9.46
C SER A 272 36.32 -34.13 9.71
N ALA A 273 36.80 -33.03 10.29
CA ALA A 273 38.07 -33.00 10.99
C ALA A 273 38.11 -31.81 11.98
N ARG A 274 38.14 -32.15 13.27
CA ARG A 274 39.14 -31.76 14.30
C ARG A 274 39.62 -30.29 14.42
N SER A 275 39.97 -29.76 15.60
CA SER A 275 39.63 -29.99 17.03
C SER A 275 40.62 -29.19 17.88
N VAL A 276 40.20 -28.21 18.70
CA VAL A 276 40.92 -27.82 19.93
C VAL A 276 39.94 -27.25 20.98
N THR A 277 39.82 -27.97 22.08
CA THR A 277 39.55 -27.52 23.47
C THR A 277 40.70 -28.13 24.32
N PRO A 278 40.93 -27.83 25.62
CA PRO A 278 40.01 -27.26 26.62
C PRO A 278 40.60 -26.30 27.69
N ASN A 279 39.71 -25.72 28.51
CA ASN A 279 39.71 -25.72 29.99
C ASN A 279 38.50 -24.88 30.45
N ALA A 280 37.53 -25.28 31.28
CA ALA A 280 37.45 -26.23 32.42
C ALA A 280 37.82 -25.62 33.78
N ALA A 281 36.77 -25.31 34.56
CA ALA A 281 36.64 -25.29 36.04
C ALA A 281 35.18 -24.87 36.33
N GLU A 282 34.20 -25.68 36.75
CA GLU A 282 34.11 -26.77 37.75
C GLU A 282 33.66 -26.30 39.15
N ALA A 283 32.47 -26.74 39.54
CA ALA A 283 32.01 -26.93 40.94
C ALA A 283 30.77 -27.86 40.90
N ALA A 284 30.67 -28.82 41.83
CA ALA A 284 29.70 -29.91 41.80
C ALA A 284 28.77 -29.97 43.03
N ASP A 285 27.64 -30.67 42.82
CA ASP A 285 26.79 -31.55 43.67
C ASP A 285 27.29 -31.98 45.09
N PRO A 286 26.53 -32.78 45.91
CA PRO A 286 25.09 -33.12 45.91
C PRO A 286 24.40 -33.04 47.31
N ASN A 287 23.05 -33.17 47.39
CA ASN A 287 22.36 -33.95 48.47
C ASN A 287 20.83 -34.12 48.32
N THR A 288 20.41 -35.36 47.97
CA THR A 288 19.56 -36.34 48.72
C THR A 288 18.07 -36.10 49.13
N THR A 289 17.19 -36.71 48.32
CA THR A 289 16.19 -37.79 48.64
C THR A 289 14.91 -37.55 49.52
N PRO A 290 13.70 -38.02 49.07
CA PRO A 290 12.42 -38.03 49.81
C PRO A 290 12.07 -39.39 50.48
N PRO A 291 10.93 -39.49 51.18
CA PRO A 291 9.69 -40.11 50.62
C PRO A 291 8.45 -39.20 50.83
N ALA A 292 7.16 -39.55 50.66
CA ALA A 292 6.40 -40.78 50.35
C ALA A 292 5.18 -40.43 49.42
N GLY A 293 4.03 -41.11 49.33
CA GLY A 293 3.44 -42.29 50.02
C GLY A 293 1.99 -42.58 49.56
N SER A 294 1.38 -43.68 50.04
CA SER A 294 -0.02 -44.14 49.78
C SER A 294 -0.46 -45.11 50.93
N PRO A 295 -1.68 -45.72 51.05
CA PRO A 295 -2.50 -46.35 49.98
C PRO A 295 -4.05 -46.24 50.12
N ASP A 296 -4.74 -47.05 49.30
CA ASP A 296 -6.16 -47.48 49.30
C ASP A 296 -7.27 -46.45 48.93
N GLY A 297 -8.26 -46.79 48.10
CA GLY A 297 -8.49 -48.03 47.33
C GLY A 297 -9.81 -47.98 46.50
N SER A 298 -10.03 -49.00 45.66
CA SER A 298 -11.33 -49.61 45.20
C SER A 298 -12.59 -48.71 44.98
N ALA A 299 -13.42 -48.85 43.94
CA ALA A 299 -13.56 -49.90 42.91
C ALA A 299 -14.51 -49.43 41.76
N ASP A 300 -14.50 -50.20 40.66
CA ASP A 300 -15.61 -50.59 39.74
C ASP A 300 -16.72 -49.61 39.35
N GLY A 301 -17.06 -49.60 38.05
CA GLY A 301 -18.24 -48.91 37.54
C GLY A 301 -18.38 -48.84 36.01
N ASP A 302 -18.29 -49.97 35.30
CA ASP A 302 -18.75 -50.04 33.90
C ASP A 302 -20.27 -49.79 33.83
N ALA A 303 -20.70 -48.90 32.93
CA ALA A 303 -22.08 -48.81 32.46
C ALA A 303 -22.12 -48.26 31.02
N ASP A 304 -22.55 -49.13 30.10
CA ASP A 304 -22.71 -48.88 28.66
C ASP A 304 -24.16 -48.46 28.35
N TYR A 305 -24.42 -47.90 27.16
CA TYR A 305 -25.75 -47.54 26.59
C TYR A 305 -26.54 -46.41 27.31
N ASP A 306 -27.45 -45.65 26.66
CA ASP A 306 -28.14 -45.85 25.36
C ASP A 306 -28.37 -44.51 24.60
N ASP A 307 -28.64 -44.62 23.30
CA ASP A 307 -29.05 -43.54 22.38
C ASP A 307 -30.59 -43.41 22.36
N HIS A 308 -31.15 -42.19 22.40
CA HIS A 308 -32.37 -41.88 21.62
C HIS A 308 -32.65 -40.37 21.43
N LYS A 309 -32.44 -39.93 20.19
CA LYS A 309 -33.46 -39.33 19.29
C LYS A 309 -34.35 -38.13 19.72
N ALA A 310 -34.37 -37.18 18.77
CA ALA A 310 -35.56 -36.59 18.12
C ALA A 310 -36.13 -35.22 18.58
N SER A 311 -35.93 -34.23 17.69
CA SER A 311 -36.90 -33.25 17.16
C SER A 311 -37.82 -32.44 18.10
N GLU A 312 -37.55 -31.13 18.15
CA GLU A 312 -38.49 -30.08 17.70
C GLU A 312 -37.74 -29.10 16.78
#